data_AF-A0A150IMD7-F1
#
_entry.id   AF-A0A150IMD7-F1
#
_cell.length_a   1.000
_cell.length_b   1.000
_cell.length_c   1.000
_cell.angle_alpha   90.00
_cell.angle_beta   90.00
_cell.angle_gamma   90.00
#
_symmetry.space_group_name_H-M   'P 1'
#
loop_
_entity.id
_entity.type
_entity.pdbx_description
1 polymer ?
#
loop_
_entity_poly.entity_id
_entity_poly.type
_entity_poly.pdbx_seq_one_letter_code
_entity_poly.pdbx_strand_id
1 'polypeptide(L)'
;MEKINYIVVGVGVNLNTDQNNLPETGTSLKLEMKKDVSVNLFLKSFLEKYDSVYQKYLDGDINQIIKLWKDNSDTLGKNVKIIGINETYEGLAKDIDENGALILQVDNKEIKVYSGDVSLR
;
A
#
# COMPACT_ATOMS: atom_id res chain seq x y z
N MET A 1 -4.51 -12.86 27.89
CA MET A 1 -4.75 -12.36 26.52
C MET A 1 -3.55 -11.54 26.13
N GLU A 2 -2.94 -11.87 25.01
CA GLU A 2 -1.85 -11.07 24.43
C GLU A 2 -2.44 -9.73 23.98
N LYS A 3 -1.82 -8.61 24.37
CA LYS A 3 -2.29 -7.27 24.04
C LYS A 3 -1.17 -6.54 23.32
N ILE A 4 -1.50 -5.94 22.18
CA ILE A 4 -0.58 -5.03 21.49
C ILE A 4 -0.51 -3.75 22.31
N ASN A 5 0.68 -3.43 22.82
CA ASN A 5 0.91 -2.19 23.56
C ASN A 5 1.10 -1.00 22.61
N TYR A 6 1.86 -1.19 21.53
CA TYR A 6 2.17 -0.17 20.54
C TYR A 6 2.43 -0.81 19.17
N ILE A 7 2.20 -0.04 18.11
CA ILE A 7 2.61 -0.37 16.73
C ILE A 7 3.52 0.77 16.26
N VAL A 8 4.67 0.44 15.69
CA VAL A 8 5.58 1.42 15.08
C VAL A 8 5.40 1.35 13.57
N VAL A 9 4.94 2.46 12.97
CA VAL A 9 4.73 2.56 11.51
C VAL A 9 5.80 3.47 10.93
N GLY A 10 6.69 2.91 10.10
CA GLY A 10 7.64 3.69 9.32
C GLY A 10 7.05 4.09 7.97
N VAL A 11 7.16 5.36 7.60
CA VAL A 11 6.68 5.88 6.31
C VAL A 11 7.83 6.60 5.61
N GLY A 12 8.19 6.12 4.42
CA GLY A 12 9.18 6.75 3.54
C GLY A 12 8.51 7.30 2.29
N VAL A 13 8.78 8.57 1.95
CA VAL A 13 8.28 9.22 0.74
C VAL A 13 9.39 10.04 0.08
N ASN A 14 9.62 9.82 -1.20
CA ASN A 14 10.59 10.59 -1.98
C ASN A 14 9.97 11.94 -2.38
N LEU A 15 10.34 13.03 -1.70
CA LEU A 15 9.81 14.37 -1.98
C LEU A 15 10.60 15.07 -3.10
N ASN A 16 11.85 15.44 -2.82
CA ASN A 16 12.69 16.24 -3.71
C ASN A 16 13.93 15.49 -4.23
N THR A 17 13.91 14.16 -4.17
CA THR A 17 15.00 13.30 -4.63
C THR A 17 15.09 13.33 -6.15
N ASP A 18 16.28 13.62 -6.69
CA ASP A 18 16.55 13.58 -8.12
C ASP A 18 16.67 12.13 -8.62
N GLN A 19 16.36 11.90 -9.91
CA GLN A 19 16.36 10.57 -10.55
C GLN A 19 17.67 9.80 -10.34
N ASN A 20 18.81 10.49 -10.37
CA ASN A 20 20.14 9.87 -10.20
C ASN A 20 20.36 9.24 -8.82
N ASN A 21 19.53 9.58 -7.83
CA ASN A 21 19.57 9.03 -6.48
C ASN A 21 18.40 8.07 -6.22
N LEU A 22 17.67 7.68 -7.26
CA LEU A 22 16.55 6.74 -7.20
C LEU A 22 16.88 5.50 -8.04
N PRO A 23 16.32 4.33 -7.68
CA PRO A 23 16.32 3.19 -8.58
C PRO A 23 15.56 3.54 -9.87
N GLU A 24 15.80 2.79 -10.95
CA GLU A 24 15.13 3.02 -12.25
C GLU A 24 13.60 2.98 -12.15
N THR A 25 13.05 2.16 -11.25
CA THR A 25 11.61 2.03 -11.00
C THR A 25 11.06 3.05 -9.99
N GLY A 26 11.93 3.88 -9.39
CA GLY A 26 11.56 4.87 -8.39
C GLY A 26 11.26 6.24 -8.99
N THR A 27 10.35 6.98 -8.35
CA THR A 27 10.09 8.40 -8.64
C THR A 27 10.07 9.24 -7.36
N SER A 28 9.93 10.56 -7.49
CA SER A 28 9.72 11.52 -6.41
C SER A 28 8.66 12.55 -6.79
N LEU A 29 8.05 13.20 -5.80
CA LEU A 29 7.05 14.24 -6.08
C LEU A 29 7.63 15.39 -6.92
N LYS A 30 8.91 15.73 -6.74
CA LYS A 30 9.60 16.74 -7.54
C LYS A 30 9.64 16.36 -9.02
N LEU A 31 9.93 15.10 -9.33
CA LEU A 31 9.98 14.60 -10.71
C LEU A 31 8.60 14.66 -11.36
N GLU A 32 7.56 14.18 -10.66
CA GLU A 32 6.18 14.15 -11.18
C GLU A 32 5.58 15.56 -11.31
N MET A 33 5.82 16.45 -10.34
CA MET A 33 5.29 17.81 -10.33
C MET A 33 6.16 18.81 -11.10
N LYS A 34 7.37 18.41 -11.49
CA LYS A 34 8.40 19.25 -12.13
C LYS A 34 8.78 20.50 -11.34
N LYS A 35 8.72 20.43 -10.01
CA LYS A 35 9.08 21.51 -9.07
C LYS A 35 9.36 20.97 -7.68
N ASP A 36 10.13 21.69 -6.88
CA ASP A 36 10.35 21.32 -5.48
C ASP A 36 9.06 21.38 -4.66
N VAL A 37 8.92 20.43 -3.75
CA VAL A 37 7.82 20.30 -2.79
C VAL A 37 8.27 20.84 -1.44
N SER A 38 7.43 21.68 -0.84
CA SER A 38 7.63 22.12 0.55
C SER A 38 7.41 20.95 1.50
N VAL A 39 8.47 20.54 2.20
CA VAL A 39 8.44 19.46 3.20
C VAL A 39 7.40 19.75 4.28
N ASN A 40 7.32 21.01 4.75
CA ASN A 40 6.38 21.40 5.80
C ASN A 40 4.91 21.29 5.34
N LEU A 41 4.62 21.73 4.10
CA LEU A 41 3.26 21.63 3.56
C LEU A 41 2.86 20.18 3.30
N PHE A 42 3.79 19.37 2.77
CA PHE A 42 3.58 17.94 2.60
C PHE A 42 3.31 17.25 3.94
N LEU A 43 4.18 17.46 4.93
CA LEU A 43 4.08 16.81 6.24
C LEU A 43 2.76 17.19 6.94
N LYS A 44 2.37 18.46 6.90
CA LYS A 44 1.08 18.90 7.44
C LYS A 44 -0.07 18.14 6.78
N SER A 45 -0.11 18.15 5.45
CA SER A 45 -1.20 17.52 4.68
C SER A 45 -1.25 16.00 4.88
N PHE A 46 -0.06 15.37 4.94
CA PHE A 46 0.09 13.94 5.22
C PHE A 46 -0.45 13.59 6.61
N LEU A 47 -0.04 14.32 7.65
CA LEU A 47 -0.47 14.05 9.03
C LEU A 47 -1.98 14.28 9.21
N GLU A 48 -2.53 15.35 8.63
CA GLU A 48 -3.99 15.61 8.65
C GLU A 48 -4.76 14.46 7.98
N LYS A 49 -4.27 13.97 6.83
CA LYS A 49 -4.91 12.86 6.14
C LYS A 49 -4.75 11.54 6.88
N TYR A 50 -3.55 11.27 7.41
CA TYR A 50 -3.24 10.07 8.18
C TYR A 50 -4.11 9.98 9.42
N ASP A 51 -4.18 11.05 10.23
CA ASP A 51 -5.01 11.11 11.42
C ASP A 51 -6.49 10.94 11.08
N SER A 52 -6.99 11.60 10.03
CA SER A 52 -8.38 11.42 9.57
C SER A 52 -8.72 9.97 9.22
N VAL A 53 -7.81 9.25 8.55
CA VAL A 53 -8.01 7.82 8.23
C VAL A 53 -7.89 6.96 9.49
N TYR A 54 -6.98 7.31 10.40
CA TYR A 54 -6.82 6.60 11.67
C TYR A 54 -8.04 6.75 12.57
N GLN A 55 -8.66 7.93 12.65
CA GLN A 55 -9.91 8.13 13.39
C GLN A 55 -11.04 7.27 12.83
N LYS A 56 -11.19 7.19 11.49
CA LYS A 56 -12.17 6.29 10.85
C LYS A 56 -11.96 4.82 11.26
N TYR A 57 -10.70 4.39 11.36
CA TYR A 57 -10.38 3.04 11.84
C TYR A 57 -10.82 2.84 13.30
N LEU A 58 -10.54 3.80 14.18
CA LEU A 58 -10.95 3.75 15.59
C LEU A 58 -12.47 3.76 15.76
N ASP A 59 -13.19 4.44 14.87
CA ASP A 59 -14.66 4.47 14.83
C ASP A 59 -15.28 3.19 14.24
N GLY A 60 -14.45 2.23 13.79
CA GLY A 60 -14.89 0.95 13.24
C GLY A 60 -15.28 0.98 11.76
N ASP A 61 -14.96 2.06 11.03
CA ASP A 61 -15.32 2.24 9.62
C ASP A 61 -14.30 1.61 8.66
N ILE A 62 -13.93 0.34 8.93
CA ILE A 62 -12.93 -0.40 8.16
C ILE A 62 -13.35 -0.57 6.69
N ASN A 63 -14.65 -0.72 6.43
CA ASN A 63 -15.17 -0.92 5.08
C ASN A 63 -14.90 0.27 4.16
N GLN A 64 -14.98 1.50 4.66
CA GLN A 64 -14.60 2.68 3.87
C GLN A 64 -13.09 2.74 3.59
N ILE A 65 -12.26 2.30 4.53
CA ILE A 65 -10.81 2.26 4.36
C ILE A 65 -10.44 1.22 3.30
N ILE A 66 -11.00 0.01 3.39
CA ILE A 66 -10.82 -1.05 2.39
C ILE A 66 -11.31 -0.59 1.01
N LYS A 67 -12.47 0.08 0.93
CA LYS A 67 -12.95 0.64 -0.33
C LYS A 67 -11.96 1.67 -0.91
N LEU A 68 -11.51 2.63 -0.10
CA LEU A 68 -10.53 3.62 -0.55
C LEU A 68 -9.23 2.96 -1.05
N TRP A 69 -8.78 1.90 -0.37
CA TRP A 69 -7.62 1.13 -0.81
C TRP A 69 -7.87 0.45 -2.16
N LYS A 70 -9.00 -0.24 -2.34
CA LYS A 70 -9.37 -0.87 -3.63
C LYS A 70 -9.43 0.14 -4.77
N ASP A 71 -10.08 1.29 -4.54
CA ASP A 71 -10.26 2.35 -5.55
C ASP A 71 -8.92 2.95 -6.02
N ASN A 72 -7.86 2.85 -5.22
CA ASN A 72 -6.52 3.38 -5.53
C ASN A 72 -5.47 2.28 -5.78
N SER A 73 -5.89 1.01 -5.88
CA SER A 73 -4.96 -0.11 -6.04
C SER A 73 -4.57 -0.30 -7.50
N ASP A 74 -3.28 -0.15 -7.81
CA ASP A 74 -2.74 -0.50 -9.12
C ASP A 74 -2.51 -2.02 -9.29
N THR A 75 -2.68 -2.79 -8.21
CA THR A 75 -2.47 -4.24 -8.18
C THR A 75 -3.71 -5.02 -8.64
N LEU A 76 -4.90 -4.55 -8.26
CA LEU A 76 -6.14 -5.29 -8.53
C LEU A 76 -6.46 -5.36 -10.03
N GLY A 77 -6.98 -6.51 -10.46
CA GLY A 77 -7.29 -6.79 -11.86
C GLY A 77 -6.08 -7.20 -12.71
N LYS A 78 -4.87 -7.30 -12.13
CA LYS A 78 -3.64 -7.69 -12.84
C LYS A 78 -3.14 -9.07 -12.41
N ASN A 79 -2.41 -9.73 -13.31
CA ASN A 79 -1.64 -10.91 -12.97
C ASN A 79 -0.39 -10.47 -12.21
N VAL A 80 -0.19 -11.05 -11.03
CA VAL A 80 0.88 -10.67 -10.11
C VAL A 80 1.67 -11.88 -9.67
N LYS A 81 2.93 -11.64 -9.35
CA LYS A 81 3.77 -12.59 -8.62
C LYS A 81 3.95 -12.09 -7.19
N ILE A 82 3.58 -12.91 -6.22
CA ILE A 82 3.77 -12.62 -4.80
C ILE A 82 4.89 -13.51 -4.28
N ILE A 83 5.90 -12.89 -3.68
CA ILE A 83 7.03 -13.57 -3.07
C ILE A 83 6.86 -13.45 -1.55
N GLY A 84 6.39 -14.51 -0.92
CA GLY A 84 6.34 -14.65 0.53
C GLY A 84 7.66 -15.20 1.10
N ILE A 85 7.72 -15.38 2.41
CA ILE A 85 8.93 -15.87 3.11
C ILE A 85 9.29 -17.29 2.67
N ASN A 86 8.29 -18.18 2.55
CA ASN A 86 8.50 -19.61 2.27
C ASN A 86 7.91 -20.04 0.92
N GLU A 87 7.17 -19.17 0.25
CA GLU A 87 6.29 -19.53 -0.84
C GLU A 87 6.17 -18.42 -1.86
N THR A 88 5.90 -18.80 -3.10
CA THR A 88 5.68 -17.87 -4.20
C THR A 88 4.39 -18.24 -4.90
N TYR A 89 3.56 -17.24 -5.15
CA TYR A 89 2.27 -17.39 -5.82
C TYR A 89 2.28 -16.55 -7.09
N GLU A 90 1.73 -17.09 -8.18
CA GLU A 90 1.50 -16.36 -9.42
C GLU A 90 0.02 -16.51 -9.80
N GLY A 91 -0.68 -15.41 -10.04
CA GLY A 91 -2.12 -15.44 -10.32
C GLY A 91 -2.75 -14.06 -10.49
N LEU A 92 -4.06 -14.03 -10.71
CA LEU A 92 -4.82 -12.78 -10.86
C LEU A 92 -5.20 -12.22 -9.48
N ALA A 93 -4.80 -10.98 -9.19
CA ALA A 93 -5.21 -10.24 -7.99
C ALA A 93 -6.67 -9.79 -8.14
N LYS A 94 -7.61 -10.56 -7.59
CA LYS A 94 -9.04 -10.34 -7.80
C LYS A 94 -9.63 -9.29 -6.89
N ASP A 95 -9.30 -9.33 -5.61
CA ASP A 95 -9.89 -8.42 -4.63
C ASP A 95 -9.04 -8.32 -3.36
N ILE A 96 -9.43 -7.43 -2.45
CA ILE A 96 -8.94 -7.37 -1.06
C ILE A 96 -10.13 -7.64 -0.14
N ASP A 97 -10.02 -8.59 0.79
CA ASP A 97 -11.13 -8.87 1.70
C ASP A 97 -11.20 -7.87 2.88
N GLU A 98 -12.25 -8.00 3.69
CA GLU A 98 -12.50 -7.16 4.87
C GLU A 98 -11.42 -7.26 5.97
N ASN A 99 -10.61 -8.32 5.94
CA ASN A 99 -9.48 -8.51 6.87
C ASN A 99 -8.16 -8.02 6.26
N GLY A 100 -8.19 -7.42 5.07
CA GLY A 100 -7.02 -6.91 4.37
C GLY A 100 -6.22 -7.98 3.61
N ALA A 101 -6.74 -9.19 3.42
CA ALA A 101 -6.07 -10.22 2.63
C ALA A 101 -6.26 -9.95 1.13
N LEU A 102 -5.18 -10.09 0.35
CA LEU A 102 -5.28 -10.14 -1.11
C LEU A 102 -5.87 -11.48 -1.54
N ILE A 103 -6.97 -11.44 -2.30
CA ILE A 103 -7.61 -12.60 -2.92
C ILE A 103 -6.96 -12.85 -4.27
N LEU A 104 -6.18 -13.92 -4.36
CA LEU A 104 -5.45 -14.30 -5.58
C LEU A 104 -6.11 -15.52 -6.22
N GLN A 105 -6.34 -15.45 -7.53
CA GLN A 105 -6.83 -16.58 -8.33
C GLN A 105 -5.64 -17.31 -8.97
N VAL A 106 -5.43 -18.57 -8.56
CA VAL A 106 -4.38 -19.47 -9.06
C VAL A 106 -5.05 -20.75 -9.55
N ASP A 107 -4.87 -21.12 -10.82
CA ASP A 107 -5.37 -22.38 -11.40
C ASP A 107 -6.82 -22.73 -11.00
N ASN A 108 -7.74 -21.75 -11.11
CA ASN A 108 -9.16 -21.84 -10.73
C ASN A 108 -9.47 -21.99 -9.23
N LYS A 109 -8.49 -21.80 -8.35
CA LYS A 109 -8.68 -21.69 -6.89
C LYS A 109 -8.40 -20.28 -6.40
N GLU A 110 -9.13 -19.85 -5.38
CA GLU A 110 -8.84 -18.62 -4.66
C GLU A 110 -8.00 -18.93 -3.43
N ILE A 111 -6.94 -18.15 -3.24
CA ILE A 111 -6.10 -18.19 -2.04
C ILE A 111 -6.05 -16.80 -1.41
N LYS A 112 -5.85 -16.76 -0.09
CA LYS A 112 -5.70 -15.52 0.68
C LYS A 112 -4.24 -15.29 1.01
N VAL A 113 -3.74 -14.11 0.71
CA VAL A 113 -2.36 -13.72 1.01
C VAL A 113 -2.36 -12.45 1.86
N TYR A 114 -1.80 -12.53 3.07
CA TYR A 114 -1.79 -11.42 4.03
C TYR A 114 -0.53 -10.56 3.94
N SER A 115 0.58 -11.09 3.44
CA SER A 115 1.85 -10.38 3.38
C SER A 115 2.78 -11.02 2.35
N GLY A 116 3.57 -10.19 1.67
CA GLY A 116 4.60 -10.61 0.72
C GLY A 116 4.96 -9.48 -0.22
N ASP A 117 6.08 -9.63 -0.93
CA ASP A 117 6.48 -8.66 -1.95
C ASP A 117 5.72 -8.94 -3.25
N VAL A 118 5.10 -7.91 -3.82
CA VAL A 118 4.34 -8.02 -5.06
C VAL A 118 5.17 -7.47 -6.22
N SER A 119 5.28 -8.26 -7.28
CA SER A 119 5.80 -7.82 -8.57
C SER A 119 4.66 -7.84 -9.59
N LEU A 120 4.42 -6.68 -10.20
CA LEU A 120 3.60 -6.56 -11.41
C LEU A 120 4.48 -6.93 -12.60
N ARG A 121 4.02 -7.87 -13.43
CA ARG A 121 4.64 -8.18 -14.72
C ARG A 121 3.99 -7.38 -15.83
#